data_AF-A0A543Q3L6-F1
#
_entry.id   AF-A0A543Q3L6-F1
#
_cell.length_a   1.000
_cell.length_b   1.000
_cell.length_c   1.000
_cell.angle_alpha   90.00
_cell.angle_beta   90.00
_cell.angle_gamma   90.00
#
_symmetry.space_group_name_H-M   'P 1'
#
loop_
_entity.id
_entity.type
_entity.pdbx_description
1 polymer ?
#
loop_
_entity_poly.entity_id
_entity_poly.type
_entity_poly.pdbx_seq_one_letter_code
_entity_poly.pdbx_strand_id
1 'polypeptide(L)'
;MEEIERSPKMMMAAFKELWPQTFVDQQPPPLKIGISKDILDSGLPKDRPFTAREIQKGLQHYCNLPKYKKGLRKEGRIRIDLDGQPAGQVSPEEAEKARGKLKSMEQAKLDKARAKAEAEAALLAAKEAKKQQRAAEKLRRQKIAAERYRLANETPEERIARKKAKAERKNQRHQQNRLARMNQQNQEPQQPQREKQVNVEYRRRRTFHQPKSG
;
A
#
# COMPACT_ATOMS: atom_id res chain seq x y z
N MET A 1 42.60 8.80 -4.43
CA MET A 1 41.99 9.15 -3.14
C MET A 1 40.64 8.45 -3.11
N GLU A 2 40.58 7.30 -2.44
CA GLU A 2 39.34 6.57 -2.25
C GLU A 2 38.35 7.48 -1.53
N GLU A 3 37.18 7.67 -2.12
CA GLU A 3 36.12 8.50 -1.56
C GLU A 3 35.57 7.74 -0.35
N ILE A 4 36.19 7.94 0.81
CA ILE A 4 35.82 7.30 2.07
C ILE A 4 34.33 7.60 2.30
N GLU A 5 33.48 6.59 2.18
CA GLU A 5 32.04 6.72 2.38
C GLU A 5 31.78 7.14 3.84
N ARG A 6 31.66 8.44 4.09
CA ARG A 6 31.46 9.03 5.41
C ARG A 6 30.02 8.82 5.91
N SER A 7 29.65 7.54 6.07
CA SER A 7 28.35 7.09 6.54
C SER A 7 28.30 7.01 8.08
N PRO A 8 27.12 7.16 8.71
CA PRO A 8 26.98 6.98 10.16
C PRO A 8 27.43 5.60 10.65
N LYS A 9 27.30 4.57 9.82
CA LYS A 9 27.73 3.21 10.12
C LYS A 9 29.26 3.13 10.22
N MET A 10 29.98 3.80 9.32
CA MET A 10 31.44 3.85 9.35
C MET A 10 31.96 4.58 10.59
N MET A 11 31.35 5.72 10.93
CA MET A 11 31.70 6.47 12.16
C MET A 11 31.50 5.60 13.40
N MET A 12 30.40 4.84 13.44
CA MET A 12 30.12 3.92 14.54
C MET A 12 31.12 2.78 14.63
N ALA A 13 31.62 2.25 13.51
CA ALA A 13 32.69 1.25 13.53
C ALA A 13 33.97 1.84 14.13
N ALA A 14 34.38 3.04 13.69
CA ALA A 14 35.54 3.73 14.25
C ALA A 14 35.39 4.03 15.75
N PHE A 15 34.21 4.48 16.20
CA PHE A 15 33.98 4.77 17.62
C PHE A 15 34.07 3.52 18.50
N LYS A 16 33.66 2.35 17.99
CA LYS A 16 33.80 1.07 18.69
C LYS A 16 35.24 0.60 18.78
N GLU A 17 36.02 0.83 17.73
CA GLU A 17 37.46 0.52 17.71
C GLU A 17 38.23 1.39 18.70
N LEU A 18 37.89 2.69 18.76
CA LEU A 18 38.58 3.66 19.62
C LEU A 18 38.12 3.58 21.09
N TRP A 19 36.81 3.42 21.33
CA TRP A 19 36.22 3.42 22.68
C TRP A 19 35.31 2.20 22.89
N PRO A 20 35.89 0.99 22.98
CA PRO A 20 35.13 -0.25 23.10
C PRO A 20 34.34 -0.37 24.40
N GLN A 21 34.73 0.35 25.45
CA GLN A 21 34.00 0.40 26.72
C GLN A 21 32.71 1.22 26.61
N THR A 22 32.69 2.21 25.72
CA THR A 22 31.60 3.19 25.59
C THR A 22 30.59 2.80 24.52
N PHE A 23 31.09 2.36 23.36
CA PHE A 23 30.27 1.98 22.23
C PHE A 23 30.16 0.47 22.12
N VAL A 24 29.08 -0.10 22.68
CA VAL A 24 28.85 -1.56 22.76
C VAL A 24 27.62 -1.95 21.95
N ASP A 25 27.70 -3.06 21.21
CA ASP A 25 26.62 -3.50 20.31
C ASP A 25 25.43 -4.20 20.98
N GLN A 26 25.67 -4.92 22.08
CA GLN A 26 24.65 -5.74 22.70
C GLN A 26 23.77 -4.94 23.65
N GLN A 27 24.39 -4.35 24.68
CA GLN A 27 23.72 -3.53 25.68
C GLN A 27 24.41 -2.18 25.78
N PRO A 28 24.16 -1.28 24.81
CA PRO A 28 24.79 0.03 24.79
C PRO A 28 24.43 0.80 26.07
N PRO A 29 25.43 1.25 26.85
CA PRO A 29 25.20 2.04 28.06
C PRO A 29 24.76 3.47 27.70
N PRO A 30 24.05 4.16 28.60
CA PRO A 30 23.75 5.59 28.43
C PRO A 30 25.05 6.39 28.29
N LEU A 31 25.14 7.25 27.27
CA LEU A 31 26.33 8.08 27.05
C LEU A 31 26.31 9.33 27.92
N LYS A 32 27.48 9.85 28.27
CA LYS A 32 27.65 11.19 28.85
C LYS A 32 26.96 12.26 28.00
N ILE A 33 26.32 13.24 28.66
CA ILE A 33 25.75 14.39 27.97
C ILE A 33 26.90 15.25 27.45
N GLY A 34 26.88 15.59 26.15
CA GLY A 34 27.96 16.34 25.52
C GLY A 34 29.15 15.51 25.07
N ILE A 35 29.04 14.16 25.06
CA ILE A 35 30.13 13.25 24.63
C ILE A 35 30.67 13.55 23.22
N SER A 36 29.91 14.24 22.35
CA SER A 36 30.41 14.71 21.05
C SER A 36 31.60 15.65 21.17
N LYS A 37 31.66 16.48 22.21
CA LYS A 37 32.78 17.37 22.47
C LYS A 37 33.99 16.57 22.93
N ASP A 38 33.79 15.64 23.86
CA ASP A 38 34.87 14.76 24.32
C ASP A 38 35.50 13.98 23.15
N ILE A 39 34.69 13.54 22.17
CA ILE A 39 35.19 12.87 20.95
C ILE A 39 36.02 13.84 20.10
N LEU A 40 35.59 15.09 19.95
CA LEU A 40 36.35 16.11 19.22
C LEU A 40 37.69 16.42 19.91
N ASP A 41 37.67 16.56 21.24
CA ASP A 41 38.81 16.92 22.06
C ASP A 41 39.81 15.76 22.22
N SER A 42 39.38 14.51 22.04
CA SER A 42 40.23 13.31 22.13
C SER A 42 41.37 13.25 21.10
N GLY A 43 41.33 14.09 20.06
CA GLY A 43 42.36 14.12 19.03
C GLY A 43 42.32 12.88 18.13
N LEU A 44 41.16 12.63 17.50
CA LEU A 44 40.96 11.56 16.52
C LEU A 44 42.18 11.38 15.59
N PRO A 45 42.54 10.13 15.21
CA PRO A 45 43.74 9.85 14.42
C PRO A 45 43.84 10.76 13.20
N LYS A 46 45.03 11.33 12.95
CA LYS A 46 45.30 12.26 11.83
C LYS A 46 44.94 11.66 10.46
N ASP A 47 44.94 10.34 10.38
CA ASP A 47 44.65 9.57 9.16
C ASP A 47 43.14 9.48 8.88
N ARG A 48 42.29 9.71 9.90
CA ARG A 48 40.82 9.70 9.81
C ARG A 48 40.18 10.83 10.64
N PRO A 49 40.38 12.11 10.26
CA PRO A 49 39.71 13.21 10.94
C PRO A 49 38.21 13.19 10.63
N PHE A 50 37.38 13.04 11.66
CA PHE A 50 35.94 13.28 11.54
C PHE A 50 35.62 14.74 11.84
N THR A 51 34.77 15.35 11.02
CA THR A 51 34.22 16.67 11.32
C THR A 51 33.19 16.57 12.46
N ALA A 52 32.94 17.69 13.16
CA ALA A 52 31.91 17.74 14.21
C ALA A 52 30.52 17.28 13.73
N ARG A 53 30.17 17.65 12.48
CA ARG A 53 28.90 17.25 11.86
C ARG A 53 28.82 15.74 11.64
N GLU A 54 29.92 15.12 11.27
CA GLU A 54 29.99 13.67 11.10
C GLU A 54 29.86 12.97 12.43
N ILE A 55 30.63 13.37 13.44
CA ILE A 55 30.51 12.80 14.79
C ILE A 55 29.06 12.87 15.28
N GLN A 56 28.39 14.01 15.08
CA GLN A 56 26.99 14.16 15.43
C GLN A 56 26.07 13.19 14.66
N LYS A 57 26.29 12.99 13.35
CA LYS A 57 25.53 11.99 12.57
C LYS A 57 25.72 10.57 13.08
N GLY A 58 26.96 10.18 13.40
CA GLY A 58 27.27 8.87 13.98
C GLY A 58 26.58 8.66 15.33
N LEU A 59 26.66 9.67 16.22
CA LEU A 59 25.98 9.64 17.52
C LEU A 59 24.45 9.62 17.39
N GLN A 60 23.88 10.42 16.49
CA GLN A 60 22.44 10.39 16.22
C GLN A 60 21.99 9.00 15.77
N HIS A 61 22.76 8.36 14.89
CA HIS A 61 22.48 7.00 14.45
C HIS A 61 22.48 6.03 15.65
N TYR A 62 23.51 6.06 16.48
CA TYR A 62 23.61 5.23 17.69
C TYR A 62 22.44 5.43 18.65
N CYS A 63 22.15 6.69 18.98
CA CYS A 63 21.11 7.06 19.95
C CYS A 63 19.68 6.75 19.46
N ASN A 64 19.51 6.56 18.15
CA ASN A 64 18.25 6.16 17.53
C ASN A 64 18.08 4.64 17.43
N LEU A 65 19.09 3.84 17.76
CA LEU A 65 18.95 2.39 17.80
C LEU A 65 17.97 1.97 18.91
N PRO A 66 17.10 0.96 18.65
CA PRO A 66 16.23 0.40 19.68
C PRO A 66 17.02 -0.09 20.89
N LYS A 67 18.21 -0.67 20.67
CA LYS A 67 19.08 -1.18 21.74
C LYS A 67 19.54 -0.06 22.69
N TYR A 68 19.91 1.11 22.15
CA TYR A 68 20.29 2.26 22.96
C TYR A 68 19.12 2.77 23.80
N LYS A 69 17.94 2.92 23.20
CA LYS A 69 16.74 3.34 23.93
C LYS A 69 16.33 2.33 25.02
N LYS A 70 16.60 1.03 24.83
CA LYS A 70 16.43 0.01 25.89
C LYS A 70 17.40 0.24 27.07
N GLY A 71 18.63 0.67 26.80
CA GLY A 71 19.60 1.05 27.84
C GLY A 71 19.13 2.25 28.68
N LEU A 72 18.44 3.21 28.06
CA LEU A 72 17.89 4.41 28.70
C LEU A 72 16.56 4.21 29.44
N ARG A 73 15.85 3.10 29.24
CA ARG A 73 14.47 2.91 29.73
C ARG A 73 14.33 2.93 31.27
N LYS A 74 15.41 2.67 32.00
CA LYS A 74 15.44 2.66 33.48
C LYS A 74 16.09 3.96 33.97
N GLU A 75 15.40 4.65 34.87
CA GLU A 75 15.93 5.83 35.56
C GLU A 75 17.13 5.47 36.46
N GLY A 76 17.96 6.47 36.78
CA GLY A 76 19.14 6.30 37.65
C GLY A 76 20.27 5.47 37.03
N ARG A 77 20.14 5.05 35.76
CA ARG A 77 21.23 4.37 35.05
C ARG A 77 22.41 5.33 34.89
N ILE A 78 23.60 4.85 35.26
CA ILE A 78 24.84 5.61 35.16
C ILE A 78 25.17 5.82 33.68
N ARG A 79 25.46 7.08 33.35
CA ARG A 79 26.03 7.46 32.06
C ARG A 79 27.52 7.25 32.09
N ILE A 80 28.11 6.84 30.98
CA ILE A 80 29.56 6.67 30.89
C ILE A 80 30.17 7.63 29.86
N ASP A 81 31.39 8.06 30.14
CA ASP A 81 32.21 8.82 29.21
C ASP A 81 33.02 7.91 28.27
N LEU A 82 34.00 8.48 27.56
CA LEU A 82 34.85 7.76 26.61
C LEU A 82 35.84 6.80 27.28
N ASP A 83 36.20 7.05 28.53
CA ASP A 83 37.10 6.22 29.33
C ASP A 83 36.33 5.16 30.13
N GLY A 84 35.00 5.12 29.99
CA GLY A 84 34.11 4.22 30.71
C GLY A 84 33.80 4.66 32.14
N GLN A 85 34.16 5.89 32.52
CA GLN A 85 33.92 6.41 33.86
C GLN A 85 32.49 6.95 34.03
N PRO A 86 31.92 6.88 35.26
CA PRO A 86 30.62 7.47 35.56
C PRO A 86 30.57 8.99 35.29
N ALA A 87 29.63 9.41 34.45
CA ALA A 87 29.47 10.79 34.00
C ALA A 87 28.00 11.24 34.04
N GLY A 88 27.36 11.03 35.20
CA GLY A 88 25.97 11.40 35.47
C GLY A 88 25.00 10.23 35.41
N GLN A 89 23.70 10.53 35.46
CA GLN A 89 22.65 9.52 35.48
C GLN A 89 21.51 9.87 34.51
N VAL A 90 20.71 8.87 34.14
CA VAL A 90 19.50 9.05 33.33
C VAL A 90 18.36 9.54 34.22
N SER A 91 17.72 10.66 33.82
CA SER A 91 16.60 11.22 34.58
C SER A 91 15.31 10.40 34.38
N PRO A 92 14.34 10.50 35.31
CA PRO A 92 13.03 9.85 35.16
C PRO A 92 12.30 10.23 33.86
N GLU A 93 12.36 11.50 33.47
CA GLU A 93 11.73 12.04 32.27
C GLU A 93 12.38 11.46 30.98
N GLU A 94 13.70 11.36 30.96
CA GLU A 94 14.42 10.74 29.84
C GLU A 94 14.07 9.25 29.71
N ALA A 95 13.99 8.55 30.84
CA ALA A 95 13.61 7.14 30.87
C ALA A 95 12.18 6.94 30.36
N GLU A 96 11.25 7.84 30.69
CA GLU A 96 9.89 7.82 30.16
C GLU A 96 9.83 8.07 28.65
N LYS A 97 10.52 9.11 28.17
CA LYS A 97 10.63 9.39 26.74
C LYS A 97 11.21 8.20 25.97
N ALA A 98 12.22 7.53 26.53
CA ALA A 98 12.80 6.32 25.94
C ALA A 98 11.78 5.16 25.85
N ARG A 99 10.98 4.95 26.90
CA ARG A 99 9.87 3.98 26.90
C ARG A 99 8.84 4.29 25.81
N GLY A 100 8.41 5.54 25.71
CA GLY A 100 7.46 5.98 24.69
C GLY A 100 7.97 5.77 23.26
N LYS A 101 9.24 6.14 23.00
CA LYS A 101 9.87 5.92 21.70
C LYS A 101 10.01 4.44 21.34
N LEU A 102 10.34 3.58 22.31
CA LEU A 102 10.39 2.13 22.06
C LEU A 102 9.04 1.56 21.62
N LYS A 103 7.95 1.95 22.30
CA LYS A 103 6.59 1.54 21.91
C LYS A 103 6.23 2.01 20.50
N SER A 104 6.53 3.27 20.17
CA SER A 104 6.29 3.82 18.84
C SER A 104 7.10 3.10 17.75
N MET A 105 8.37 2.76 18.01
CA MET A 105 9.20 2.01 17.07
C MET A 105 8.70 0.58 16.85
N GLU A 106 8.19 -0.07 17.90
CA GLU A 106 7.58 -1.38 17.81
C GLU A 106 6.30 -1.35 16.98
N GLN A 107 5.41 -0.39 17.24
CA GLN A 107 4.20 -0.19 16.45
C GLN A 107 4.53 0.06 14.98
N ALA A 108 5.46 0.97 14.68
CA ALA A 108 5.87 1.27 13.31
C ALA A 108 6.45 0.03 12.59
N LYS A 109 7.13 -0.87 13.32
CA LYS A 109 7.62 -2.13 12.76
C LYS A 109 6.47 -3.07 12.40
N LEU A 110 5.45 -3.18 13.26
CA LEU A 110 4.26 -3.98 13.03
C LEU A 110 3.46 -3.46 11.83
N ASP A 111 3.24 -2.15 11.78
CA ASP A 111 2.51 -1.50 10.67
C ASP A 111 3.23 -1.71 9.34
N LYS A 112 4.57 -1.56 9.32
CA LYS A 112 5.37 -1.83 8.12
C LYS A 112 5.32 -3.30 7.70
N ALA A 113 5.34 -4.24 8.66
CA ALA A 113 5.22 -5.66 8.37
C ALA A 113 3.86 -6.01 7.77
N ARG A 114 2.78 -5.43 8.33
CA ARG A 114 1.42 -5.57 7.82
C ARG A 114 1.29 -5.02 6.40
N ALA A 115 1.73 -3.79 6.16
CA ALA A 115 1.70 -3.18 4.83
C ALA A 115 2.49 -4.00 3.79
N LYS A 116 3.63 -4.56 4.18
CA LYS A 116 4.41 -5.45 3.30
C LYS A 116 3.64 -6.73 2.96
N ALA A 117 3.02 -7.37 3.95
CA ALA A 117 2.22 -8.59 3.74
C ALA A 117 1.00 -8.32 2.84
N GLU A 118 0.31 -7.20 3.05
CA GLU A 118 -0.82 -6.77 2.21
C GLU A 118 -0.38 -6.52 0.76
N ALA A 119 0.75 -5.83 0.55
CA ALA A 119 1.30 -5.59 -0.79
C ALA A 119 1.71 -6.89 -1.50
N GLU A 120 2.30 -7.83 -0.77
CA GLU A 120 2.71 -9.14 -1.29
C GLU A 120 1.49 -9.99 -1.68
N ALA A 121 0.46 -10.03 -0.83
CA ALA A 121 -0.79 -10.71 -1.13
C ALA A 121 -1.51 -10.10 -2.36
N ALA A 122 -1.55 -8.77 -2.45
CA ALA A 122 -2.12 -8.07 -3.61
C ALA A 122 -1.35 -8.38 -4.90
N LEU A 123 -0.01 -8.45 -4.84
CA LEU A 123 0.82 -8.81 -5.98
C LEU A 123 0.55 -10.25 -6.43
N LEU A 124 0.40 -11.19 -5.50
CA LEU A 124 0.11 -12.58 -5.81
C LEU A 124 -1.28 -12.72 -6.46
N ALA A 125 -2.30 -12.09 -5.87
CA ALA A 125 -3.65 -12.05 -6.43
C ALA A 125 -3.69 -11.44 -7.84
N ALA A 126 -2.93 -10.36 -8.08
CA ALA A 126 -2.84 -9.75 -9.41
C ALA A 126 -2.17 -10.68 -10.44
N LYS A 127 -1.11 -11.42 -10.05
CA LYS A 127 -0.47 -12.42 -10.90
C LYS A 127 -1.41 -13.57 -11.24
N GLU A 128 -2.16 -14.06 -10.26
CA GLU A 128 -3.15 -15.12 -10.47
C GLU A 128 -4.29 -14.67 -11.37
N ALA A 129 -4.86 -13.49 -11.13
CA ALA A 129 -5.89 -12.91 -11.99
C ALA A 129 -5.41 -12.77 -13.44
N LYS A 130 -4.18 -12.29 -13.66
CA LYS A 130 -3.58 -12.20 -14.99
C LYS A 130 -3.38 -13.57 -15.65
N LYS A 131 -2.99 -14.59 -14.87
CA LYS A 131 -2.87 -15.97 -15.36
C LYS A 131 -4.23 -16.53 -15.77
N GLN A 132 -5.26 -16.32 -14.96
CA GLN A 132 -6.63 -16.74 -15.26
C GLN A 132 -7.19 -16.03 -16.50
N GLN A 133 -6.97 -14.72 -16.62
CA GLN A 133 -7.36 -13.95 -17.81
C GLN A 133 -6.69 -14.49 -19.08
N ARG A 134 -5.37 -14.75 -19.05
CA ARG A 134 -4.65 -15.35 -20.18
C ARG A 134 -5.17 -16.74 -20.54
N ALA A 135 -5.47 -17.57 -19.53
CA ALA A 135 -6.05 -18.89 -19.76
C ALA A 135 -7.45 -18.80 -20.38
N ALA A 136 -8.29 -17.90 -19.89
CA ALA A 136 -9.63 -17.66 -20.43
C ALA A 136 -9.58 -17.13 -21.87
N GLU A 137 -8.68 -16.19 -22.17
CA GLU A 137 -8.48 -15.66 -23.52
C GLU A 137 -7.99 -16.75 -24.49
N LYS A 138 -7.02 -17.56 -24.07
CA LYS A 138 -6.53 -18.69 -24.88
C LYS A 138 -7.66 -19.67 -25.19
N LEU A 139 -8.47 -20.03 -24.19
CA LEU A 139 -9.61 -20.93 -24.36
C LEU A 139 -10.65 -20.32 -25.30
N ARG A 140 -10.96 -19.03 -25.16
CA ARG A 140 -11.87 -18.31 -26.06
C ARG A 140 -11.36 -18.34 -27.50
N ARG A 141 -10.07 -18.07 -27.72
CA ARG A 141 -9.44 -18.12 -29.04
C ARG A 141 -9.51 -19.51 -29.65
N GLN A 142 -9.26 -20.55 -28.85
CA GLN A 142 -9.38 -21.95 -29.28
C GLN A 142 -10.82 -22.30 -29.68
N LYS A 143 -11.82 -21.91 -28.88
CA LYS A 143 -13.24 -22.13 -29.21
C LYS A 143 -13.65 -21.46 -30.52
N ILE A 144 -13.23 -20.20 -30.71
CA ILE A 144 -13.50 -19.47 -31.97
C ILE A 144 -12.82 -20.15 -33.15
N ALA A 145 -11.56 -20.58 -33.00
CA ALA A 145 -10.84 -21.28 -34.06
C ALA A 145 -11.51 -22.62 -34.41
N ALA A 146 -11.92 -23.39 -33.42
CA ALA A 146 -12.64 -24.66 -33.60
C ALA A 146 -14.00 -24.45 -34.29
N GLU A 147 -14.75 -23.42 -33.90
CA GLU A 147 -16.01 -23.07 -34.57
C GLU A 147 -15.74 -22.69 -36.03
N ARG A 148 -14.78 -21.81 -36.31
CA ARG A 148 -14.41 -21.44 -37.69
C ARG A 148 -14.01 -22.65 -38.54
N TYR A 149 -13.21 -23.56 -37.98
CA TYR A 149 -12.83 -24.80 -38.64
C TYR A 149 -14.05 -25.68 -38.94
N ARG A 150 -14.97 -25.83 -37.97
CA ARG A 150 -16.22 -26.57 -38.17
C ARG A 150 -17.09 -25.93 -39.27
N LEU A 151 -17.25 -24.61 -39.28
CA LEU A 151 -18.06 -23.93 -40.29
C LEU A 151 -17.44 -23.98 -41.69
N ALA A 152 -16.11 -24.06 -41.80
CA ALA A 152 -15.41 -24.18 -43.08
C ALA A 152 -15.56 -25.58 -43.69
N ASN A 153 -15.65 -26.61 -42.84
CA ASN A 153 -15.76 -28.01 -43.25
C ASN A 153 -17.19 -28.58 -43.12
N GLU A 154 -18.21 -27.72 -43.03
CA GLU A 154 -19.61 -28.17 -42.92
C GLU A 154 -20.16 -28.59 -44.29
N THR A 155 -20.94 -29.68 -44.30
CA THR A 155 -21.66 -30.10 -45.51
C THR A 155 -22.81 -29.13 -45.84
N PRO A 156 -23.30 -29.09 -47.10
CA PRO A 156 -24.44 -28.26 -47.47
C PRO A 156 -25.70 -28.52 -46.64
N GLU A 157 -25.96 -29.77 -46.27
CA GLU A 157 -27.11 -30.18 -45.44
C GLU A 157 -26.99 -29.64 -44.01
N GLU A 158 -25.82 -29.84 -43.38
CA GLU A 158 -25.54 -29.32 -42.04
C GLU A 158 -25.65 -27.79 -41.97
N ARG A 159 -25.22 -27.10 -43.03
CA ARG A 159 -25.36 -25.64 -43.16
C ARG A 159 -26.82 -25.19 -43.18
N ILE A 160 -27.66 -25.87 -43.95
CA ILE A 160 -29.10 -25.59 -44.02
C ILE A 160 -29.75 -25.83 -42.65
N ALA A 161 -29.45 -26.97 -42.03
CA ALA A 161 -29.92 -27.31 -40.69
C ALA A 161 -29.53 -26.26 -39.65
N ARG A 162 -28.25 -25.82 -39.64
CA ARG A 162 -27.75 -24.74 -38.75
C ARG A 162 -28.52 -23.44 -38.94
N LYS A 163 -28.74 -23.00 -40.19
CA LYS A 163 -29.49 -21.77 -40.49
C LYS A 163 -30.94 -21.86 -40.02
N LYS A 164 -31.61 -22.99 -40.28
CA LYS A 164 -32.97 -23.27 -39.82
C LYS A 164 -33.06 -23.24 -38.29
N ALA A 165 -32.16 -23.94 -37.60
CA ALA A 165 -32.08 -23.94 -36.14
C ALA A 165 -31.81 -22.54 -35.56
N LYS A 166 -30.98 -21.72 -36.22
CA LYS A 166 -30.73 -20.33 -35.80
C LYS A 166 -31.97 -19.45 -35.94
N ALA A 167 -32.73 -19.59 -37.03
CA ALA A 167 -33.98 -18.88 -37.22
C ALA A 167 -35.02 -19.30 -36.17
N GLU A 168 -35.12 -20.60 -35.90
CA GLU A 168 -36.03 -21.15 -34.90
C GLU A 168 -35.71 -20.64 -33.48
N ARG A 169 -34.43 -20.67 -33.07
CA ARG A 169 -34.00 -20.10 -31.78
C ARG A 169 -34.33 -18.61 -31.65
N LYS A 170 -34.19 -17.85 -32.73
CA LYS A 170 -34.56 -16.41 -32.74
C LYS A 170 -36.07 -16.26 -32.52
N ASN A 171 -36.88 -17.06 -33.20
CA ASN A 171 -38.33 -17.06 -33.05
C ASN A 171 -38.74 -17.47 -31.63
N GLN A 172 -38.15 -18.54 -31.08
CA GLN A 172 -38.38 -18.99 -29.71
C GLN A 172 -38.05 -17.89 -28.69
N ARG A 173 -36.90 -17.21 -28.84
CA ARG A 173 -36.53 -16.08 -27.97
C ARG A 173 -37.55 -14.92 -28.05
N HIS A 174 -38.05 -14.60 -29.25
CA HIS A 174 -39.08 -13.59 -29.40
C HIS A 174 -40.41 -13.99 -28.74
N GLN A 175 -40.80 -15.27 -28.85
CA GLN A 175 -41.98 -15.80 -28.17
C GLN A 175 -41.81 -15.77 -26.65
N GLN A 176 -40.67 -16.22 -26.12
CA GLN A 176 -40.36 -16.17 -24.69
C GLN A 176 -40.38 -14.74 -24.15
N ASN A 177 -39.74 -13.79 -24.84
CA ASN A 177 -39.77 -12.38 -24.43
C ASN A 177 -41.19 -11.80 -24.48
N ARG A 178 -42.02 -12.20 -25.45
CA ARG A 178 -43.43 -11.80 -25.53
C ARG A 178 -44.23 -12.36 -24.35
N LEU A 179 -44.09 -13.64 -24.06
CA LEU A 179 -44.73 -14.30 -22.92
C LEU A 179 -44.29 -13.69 -21.59
N ALA A 180 -42.99 -13.41 -21.42
CA ALA A 180 -42.47 -12.75 -20.23
C ALA A 180 -43.08 -11.35 -20.03
N ARG A 181 -43.23 -10.56 -21.10
CA ARG A 181 -43.91 -9.25 -21.05
C ARG A 181 -45.39 -9.36 -20.70
N MET A 182 -46.10 -10.32 -21.29
CA MET A 182 -47.52 -10.54 -21.01
C MET A 182 -47.72 -11.00 -19.55
N ASN A 183 -46.88 -11.89 -19.05
CA ASN A 183 -46.93 -12.34 -17.66
C ASN A 183 -46.60 -11.21 -16.68
N GLN A 184 -45.66 -10.32 -17.02
CA GLN A 184 -45.33 -9.14 -16.21
C GLN A 184 -46.51 -8.14 -16.15
N GLN A 185 -47.19 -7.89 -17.26
CA GLN A 185 -48.39 -7.02 -17.30
C GLN A 185 -49.58 -7.58 -16.51
N ASN A 186 -49.70 -8.90 -16.43
CA ASN A 186 -50.75 -9.57 -15.66
C ASN A 186 -50.42 -9.70 -14.16
N GLN A 187 -49.20 -9.36 -13.72
CA GLN A 187 -48.76 -9.39 -12.31
C GLN A 187 -48.67 -8.00 -11.66
N GLU A 188 -48.78 -6.91 -12.43
CA GLU A 188 -48.92 -5.56 -11.86
C GLU A 188 -50.37 -5.34 -11.37
N PRO A 189 -50.60 -4.92 -10.10
CA PRO A 189 -51.94 -4.56 -9.66
C PRO A 189 -52.44 -3.39 -10.50
N GLN A 190 -53.63 -3.52 -11.11
CA GLN A 190 -54.24 -2.46 -11.92
C GLN A 190 -54.41 -1.19 -11.06
N GLN A 191 -53.50 -0.22 -11.21
CA GLN A 191 -53.68 1.09 -10.58
C GLN A 191 -54.84 1.84 -11.25
N PRO A 192 -55.76 2.46 -10.48
CA PRO A 192 -56.96 3.10 -11.02
C PRO A 192 -56.62 4.30 -11.90
N GLN A 193 -57.34 4.43 -13.02
CA GLN A 193 -57.07 5.33 -14.14
C GLN A 193 -57.24 6.85 -13.87
N ARG A 194 -56.99 7.36 -12.65
CA ARG A 194 -57.31 8.76 -12.30
C ARG A 194 -56.24 9.82 -12.63
N GLU A 195 -55.00 9.45 -12.95
CA GLU A 195 -53.92 10.45 -13.07
C GLU A 195 -53.49 10.84 -14.49
N LYS A 196 -54.00 10.19 -15.55
CA LYS A 196 -53.58 10.53 -16.93
C LYS A 196 -54.24 11.77 -17.52
N GLN A 197 -55.27 12.34 -16.87
CA GLN A 197 -55.97 13.53 -17.39
C GLN A 197 -55.27 14.86 -17.07
N VAL A 198 -54.44 14.93 -16.02
CA VAL A 198 -53.84 16.21 -15.57
C VAL A 198 -52.68 16.67 -16.48
N ASN A 199 -52.04 15.77 -17.23
CA ASN A 199 -50.82 16.08 -17.98
C ASN A 199 -51.05 16.52 -19.45
N VAL A 200 -52.29 16.42 -19.95
CA VAL A 200 -52.65 16.94 -21.29
C VAL A 200 -52.91 18.45 -21.24
N GLU A 201 -53.39 18.95 -20.09
CA GLU A 201 -53.73 20.37 -19.92
C GLU A 201 -52.48 21.26 -19.76
N TYR A 202 -51.41 20.73 -19.18
CA TYR A 202 -50.15 21.48 -19.00
C TYR A 202 -49.39 21.70 -20.32
N ARG A 203 -49.57 20.81 -21.31
CA ARG A 203 -48.88 20.92 -22.61
C ARG A 203 -49.58 21.88 -23.58
N ARG A 204 -50.87 22.17 -23.40
CA ARG A 204 -51.63 23.13 -24.22
C ARG A 204 -51.48 24.59 -23.79
N ARG A 205 -51.08 24.87 -22.54
CA ARG A 205 -50.85 26.26 -22.08
C ARG A 205 -49.48 26.86 -22.48
N ARG A 206 -48.51 26.04 -22.89
CA ARG A 206 -47.13 26.51 -23.16
C ARG A 206 -46.85 26.95 -24.59
N THR A 207 -47.86 26.98 -25.47
CA THR A 207 -47.69 27.34 -26.90
C THR A 207 -48.31 28.69 -27.28
N PHE A 208 -48.81 29.50 -26.34
CA PHE A 208 -49.50 30.77 -26.62
C PHE A 208 -48.91 32.02 -25.93
N HIS A 209 -47.60 32.06 -25.68
CA HIS A 209 -46.91 33.31 -25.32
C HIS A 209 -45.61 33.45 -26.12
N GLN A 210 -45.73 34.08 -27.30
CA GLN A 210 -44.63 34.84 -27.91
C GLN A 210 -45.11 36.29 -28.02
N PRO A 211 -44.44 37.27 -27.39
CA PRO A 211 -44.72 38.67 -27.65
C PRO A 211 -44.04 39.10 -28.95
N LYS A 212 -44.81 39.71 -29.84
CA LYS A 212 -44.29 40.44 -31.00
C LYS A 212 -43.82 41.83 -30.55
N SER A 213 -42.60 42.14 -30.96
CA SER A 213 -41.90 43.41 -31.05
C SER A 213 -42.74 44.70 -31.11
N GLY A 214 -42.30 45.68 -30.32
CA GLY A 214 -42.38 47.12 -30.56
C GLY A 214 -41.06 47.74 -30.14
#